data_AF-A0A830CZ87-F1
#
_entry.id   AF-A0A830CZ87-F1
#
_cell.length_a   1.000
_cell.length_b   1.000
_cell.length_c   1.000
_cell.angle_alpha   90.00
_cell.angle_beta   90.00
_cell.angle_gamma   90.00
#
_symmetry.space_group_name_H-M   'P 1'
#
loop_
_entity.id
_entity.type
_entity.pdbx_description
1 polymer ?
#
loop_
_entity_poly.entity_id
_entity_poly.type
_entity_poly.pdbx_seq_one_letter_code
_entity_poly.pdbx_strand_id
1 'polypeptide(L)'
;MSKALDRISSPCCCKDGKYKQKSDSEISEDNMKSGILKKAKNVSSKLKNSFRNKSKRRNDVGVCNNEDFHEIEEQNVVDAFRQALITDNLLPTRFDDYHVMLRFLKARKYNIEKAKVMWANMLQWRKSFGTDTILEDLDFKELNEVQCYYPHGYHGVDKDGRPVYIEKLGMIDVDMLLHVTTLERFVKYQVQEFEKSLAIRFPACSAAANRHIDSSTTILDVKGLGLMSLTGPVMEFIRTVQKIDNDNYPETLCRMFIINAGPGFRLIWNMVKPLLDPETSAKIQVLDSKYQVKLLEAIDESELPNFLGGSCTCEIEGGCLKSDKGPWKDQNLLKVINGSFLKHALSTCLCILHLTVETFLM
;
A
#
# COMPACT_ATOMS: atom_id res chain seq x y z
N MET A 1 -31.78 -17.19 -44.79
CA MET A 1 -32.82 -17.04 -43.74
C MET A 1 -32.19 -17.38 -42.40
N SER A 2 -32.38 -16.48 -41.45
CA SER A 2 -31.70 -16.36 -40.16
C SER A 2 -32.28 -17.28 -39.08
N LYS A 3 -31.44 -17.82 -38.19
CA LYS A 3 -31.74 -18.17 -36.77
C LYS A 3 -30.42 -18.06 -35.99
N ALA A 4 -30.16 -16.93 -35.33
CA ALA A 4 -30.48 -16.62 -33.93
C ALA A 4 -29.60 -17.40 -32.93
N LEU A 5 -28.53 -16.74 -32.47
CA LEU A 5 -27.67 -17.12 -31.35
C LEU A 5 -28.21 -16.46 -30.08
N ASP A 6 -28.65 -17.26 -29.11
CA ASP A 6 -29.02 -16.79 -27.78
C ASP A 6 -27.76 -16.46 -26.96
N ARG A 7 -27.70 -15.21 -26.50
CA ARG A 7 -26.73 -14.72 -25.52
C ARG A 7 -27.19 -15.12 -24.12
N ILE A 8 -26.39 -15.92 -23.43
CA ILE A 8 -26.53 -16.12 -21.98
C ILE A 8 -25.87 -14.92 -21.30
N SER A 9 -26.69 -14.04 -20.75
CA SER A 9 -26.29 -12.93 -19.89
C SER A 9 -26.04 -13.42 -18.47
N SER A 10 -24.82 -13.25 -17.95
CA SER A 10 -24.51 -13.43 -16.54
C SER A 10 -25.20 -12.35 -15.68
N PRO A 11 -25.63 -12.62 -14.44
CA PRO A 11 -26.39 -11.66 -13.65
C PRO A 11 -25.47 -10.54 -13.13
N CYS A 12 -25.79 -9.30 -13.50
CA CYS A 12 -25.23 -8.10 -12.90
C CYS A 12 -25.68 -8.01 -11.43
N CYS A 13 -24.76 -8.13 -10.47
CA CYS A 13 -25.07 -8.02 -9.06
C CYS A 13 -25.08 -6.55 -8.62
N CYS A 14 -26.16 -5.83 -8.98
CA CYS A 14 -26.50 -4.54 -8.38
C CYS A 14 -27.83 -4.72 -7.63
N LYS A 15 -27.78 -4.90 -6.30
CA LYS A 15 -28.97 -4.78 -5.45
C LYS A 15 -28.92 -3.46 -4.70
N ASP A 16 -29.64 -2.47 -5.22
CA ASP A 16 -29.93 -1.21 -4.53
C ASP A 16 -30.96 -1.45 -3.42
N GLY A 17 -30.50 -1.42 -2.17
CA GLY A 17 -31.35 -1.47 -0.99
C GLY A 17 -31.89 -0.10 -0.62
N LYS A 18 -33.12 0.23 -1.08
CA LYS A 18 -33.92 1.34 -0.55
C LYS A 18 -34.46 0.97 0.85
N TYR A 19 -34.08 1.71 1.89
CA TYR A 19 -34.80 1.70 3.16
C TYR A 19 -35.48 3.05 3.43
N LYS A 20 -36.76 2.93 3.80
CA LYS A 20 -37.78 3.98 3.96
C LYS A 20 -37.49 4.91 5.13
N GLN A 21 -37.73 6.19 4.87
CA GLN A 21 -37.86 7.29 5.82
C GLN A 21 -39.13 7.08 6.68
N LYS A 22 -39.04 7.32 7.99
CA LYS A 22 -40.20 7.50 8.86
C LYS A 22 -39.99 8.80 9.66
N SER A 23 -41.03 9.62 9.62
CA SER A 23 -41.22 10.91 10.28
C SER A 23 -41.33 10.78 11.79
N ASP A 24 -41.11 11.90 12.49
CA ASP A 24 -42.00 12.55 13.50
C ASP A 24 -41.17 13.68 14.16
N SER A 25 -41.40 14.95 13.79
CA SER A 25 -42.30 15.95 14.39
C SER A 25 -41.72 16.70 15.60
N GLU A 26 -41.34 17.96 15.33
CA GLU A 26 -41.48 19.21 16.11
C GLU A 26 -41.46 19.21 17.64
N ILE A 27 -40.56 20.02 18.22
CA ILE A 27 -40.88 21.02 19.26
C ILE A 27 -40.07 22.30 18.96
N SER A 28 -40.78 23.44 18.89
CA SER A 28 -40.32 24.80 18.66
C SER A 28 -40.35 25.66 19.93
N GLU A 29 -39.86 26.90 19.78
CA GLU A 29 -39.96 28.13 20.62
C GLU A 29 -38.71 28.47 21.45
N ASP A 30 -37.89 29.47 21.07
CA ASP A 30 -38.06 30.95 21.14
C ASP A 30 -37.70 31.50 22.54
N ASN A 31 -37.05 32.63 22.85
CA ASN A 31 -36.57 33.89 22.23
C ASN A 31 -35.42 34.41 23.16
N MET A 32 -34.47 35.28 22.80
CA MET A 32 -34.62 36.75 22.83
C MET A 32 -33.29 37.47 22.47
N LYS A 33 -33.44 38.65 21.84
CA LYS A 33 -32.44 39.52 21.20
C LYS A 33 -31.64 40.46 22.14
N SER A 34 -30.66 41.13 21.50
CA SER A 34 -30.08 42.47 21.76
C SER A 34 -28.88 42.54 22.73
N GLY A 35 -27.82 43.32 22.55
CA GLY A 35 -27.38 44.28 21.53
C GLY A 35 -26.27 45.21 22.08
N ILE A 36 -25.40 45.75 21.21
CA ILE A 36 -24.81 47.12 21.25
C ILE A 36 -23.49 47.43 22.04
N LEU A 37 -22.42 47.63 21.23
CA LEU A 37 -21.48 48.79 21.09
C LEU A 37 -20.17 49.03 21.92
N LYS A 38 -19.17 49.48 21.11
CA LYS A 38 -18.11 50.52 21.31
C LYS A 38 -16.85 50.11 22.08
N LYS A 39 -15.60 50.54 21.78
CA LYS A 39 -14.93 51.45 20.81
C LYS A 39 -13.40 51.23 20.99
N ALA A 40 -12.59 50.96 19.96
CA ALA A 40 -11.68 51.85 19.20
C ALA A 40 -10.70 52.79 19.96
N LYS A 41 -9.40 52.72 19.57
CA LYS A 41 -8.34 53.77 19.40
C LYS A 41 -7.10 53.05 18.79
N ASN A 42 -6.53 53.26 17.59
CA ASN A 42 -6.05 54.43 16.81
C ASN A 42 -4.98 55.24 17.60
N VAL A 43 -3.74 55.57 17.16
CA VAL A 43 -3.18 55.96 15.84
C VAL A 43 -1.62 55.89 15.79
N SER A 44 -1.10 55.50 14.61
CA SER A 44 0.15 55.84 13.85
C SER A 44 1.29 56.71 14.41
N SER A 45 2.52 56.45 13.92
CA SER A 45 3.21 57.36 12.95
C SER A 45 4.48 56.74 12.32
N LYS A 46 4.76 57.17 11.08
CA LYS A 46 5.80 56.78 10.11
C LYS A 46 7.22 57.22 10.52
N LEU A 47 8.25 56.54 9.98
CA LEU A 47 9.37 57.21 9.28
C LEU A 47 10.20 56.23 8.42
N LYS A 48 10.39 56.61 7.16
CA LYS A 48 11.36 56.05 6.21
C LYS A 48 12.75 56.60 6.52
N ASN A 49 13.82 55.84 6.24
CA ASN A 49 14.96 56.33 5.46
C ASN A 49 15.85 55.17 4.95
N SER A 50 16.17 55.26 3.67
CA SER A 50 17.15 54.44 2.94
C SER A 50 18.56 54.99 3.19
N PHE A 51 19.58 54.14 3.34
CA PHE A 51 20.93 54.34 2.78
C PHE A 51 21.80 53.06 2.88
N ARG A 52 22.15 52.54 1.70
CA ARG A 52 23.51 52.22 1.22
C ARG A 52 24.30 51.01 1.80
N ASN A 53 24.39 49.99 0.93
CA ASN A 53 25.49 49.04 0.65
C ASN A 53 26.62 48.85 1.68
N LYS A 54 26.77 47.61 2.14
CA LYS A 54 28.08 46.99 2.39
C LYS A 54 28.08 45.52 1.95
N SER A 55 28.86 45.28 0.90
CA SER A 55 29.28 43.96 0.44
C SER A 55 29.94 43.18 1.59
N LYS A 56 29.48 41.94 1.79
CA LYS A 56 30.23 40.92 2.53
C LYS A 56 30.18 39.64 1.69
N ARG A 57 31.26 39.38 0.96
CA ARG A 57 31.61 38.04 0.47
C ARG A 57 31.54 37.07 1.65
N ARG A 58 30.63 36.10 1.59
CA ARG A 58 30.69 34.89 2.42
C ARG A 58 31.22 33.78 1.56
N ASN A 59 32.29 33.16 2.05
CA ASN A 59 32.83 31.90 1.53
C ASN A 59 31.70 30.88 1.47
N ASP A 60 31.49 30.36 0.26
CA ASP A 60 30.65 29.20 0.01
C ASP A 60 31.45 27.97 0.50
N VAL A 61 31.25 27.64 1.77
CA VAL A 61 31.68 26.35 2.33
C VAL A 61 30.50 25.43 2.12
N GLY A 62 30.72 24.42 1.29
CA GLY A 62 29.72 23.49 0.80
C GLY A 62 28.78 23.01 1.89
N VAL A 63 27.49 23.17 1.63
CA VAL A 63 26.44 22.38 2.26
C VAL A 63 26.63 20.96 1.73
N CYS A 64 27.42 20.16 2.43
CA CYS A 64 27.36 18.70 2.30
C CYS A 64 26.00 18.28 2.85
N ASN A 65 25.20 17.63 2.00
CA ASN A 65 23.78 17.40 2.23
C ASN A 65 23.57 16.36 3.33
N ASN A 66 22.65 16.63 4.27
CA ASN A 66 22.27 15.66 5.30
C ASN A 66 21.65 14.37 4.72
N GLU A 67 21.12 14.42 3.49
CA GLU A 67 20.58 13.25 2.79
C GLU A 67 21.70 12.33 2.27
N ASP A 68 22.74 12.89 1.65
CA ASP A 68 23.90 12.12 1.16
C ASP A 68 24.61 11.37 2.31
N PHE A 69 24.68 11.98 3.51
CA PHE A 69 25.28 11.34 4.67
C PHE A 69 24.46 10.14 5.18
N HIS A 70 23.12 10.26 5.20
CA HIS A 70 22.25 9.16 5.59
C HIS A 70 22.26 8.01 4.57
N GLU A 71 22.32 8.30 3.27
CA GLU A 71 22.43 7.27 2.23
C GLU A 71 23.73 6.47 2.34
N ILE A 72 24.86 7.13 2.66
CA ILE A 72 26.15 6.46 2.88
C ILE A 72 26.10 5.54 4.11
N GLU A 73 25.48 5.97 5.20
CA GLU A 73 25.31 5.13 6.39
C GLU A 73 24.42 3.91 6.10
N GLU A 74 23.29 4.09 5.40
CA GLU A 74 22.42 2.97 5.00
C GLU A 74 23.16 1.98 4.09
N GLN A 75 23.92 2.49 3.11
CA GLN A 75 24.72 1.65 2.20
C GLN A 75 25.71 0.77 2.96
N ASN A 76 26.45 1.34 3.90
CA ASN A 76 27.42 0.60 4.71
C ASN A 76 26.76 -0.52 5.53
N VAL A 77 25.59 -0.27 6.11
CA VAL A 77 24.87 -1.27 6.91
C VAL A 77 24.29 -2.37 6.02
N VAL A 78 23.78 -2.02 4.83
CA VAL A 78 23.31 -3.01 3.84
C VAL A 78 24.46 -3.89 3.37
N ASP A 79 25.63 -3.33 3.08
CA ASP A 79 26.79 -4.12 2.67
C ASP A 79 27.30 -5.04 3.79
N ALA A 80 27.32 -4.57 5.04
CA ALA A 80 27.63 -5.42 6.19
C ALA A 80 26.63 -6.57 6.34
N PHE A 81 25.33 -6.30 6.14
CA PHE A 81 24.29 -7.33 6.17
C PHE A 81 24.43 -8.32 5.02
N ARG A 82 24.69 -7.84 3.80
CA ARG A 82 24.98 -8.67 2.62
C ARG A 82 26.13 -9.64 2.90
N GLN A 83 27.25 -9.15 3.43
CA GLN A 83 28.40 -9.99 3.77
C GLN A 83 28.07 -11.03 4.85
N ALA A 84 27.28 -10.66 5.86
CA ALA A 84 26.82 -11.60 6.87
C ALA A 84 25.94 -12.72 6.27
N LEU A 85 25.06 -12.38 5.33
CA LEU A 85 24.23 -13.38 4.63
C LEU A 85 25.06 -14.28 3.71
N ILE A 86 26.06 -13.75 3.00
CA ILE A 86 26.97 -14.53 2.15
C ILE A 86 27.75 -15.55 3.00
N THR A 87 28.30 -15.09 4.13
CA THR A 87 29.10 -15.93 5.04
C THR A 87 28.32 -17.15 5.53
N ASP A 88 27.03 -16.97 5.82
CA ASP A 88 26.15 -18.04 6.32
C ASP A 88 25.41 -18.79 5.19
N ASN A 89 25.73 -18.52 3.91
CA ASN A 89 25.06 -19.08 2.74
C ASN A 89 23.53 -18.85 2.72
N LEU A 90 23.13 -17.66 3.16
CA LEU A 90 21.74 -17.20 3.26
C LEU A 90 21.37 -16.15 2.21
N LEU A 91 22.18 -15.91 1.17
CA LEU A 91 21.88 -14.92 0.13
C LEU A 91 21.64 -15.58 -1.25
N PRO A 92 20.41 -16.02 -1.57
CA PRO A 92 20.08 -16.43 -2.93
C PRO A 92 20.19 -15.24 -3.90
N THR A 93 20.70 -15.49 -5.11
CA THR A 93 20.92 -14.44 -6.14
C THR A 93 19.66 -13.64 -6.46
N ARG A 94 18.46 -14.26 -6.41
CA ARG A 94 17.17 -13.60 -6.64
C ARG A 94 16.88 -12.50 -5.61
N PHE A 95 17.47 -12.57 -4.42
CA PHE A 95 17.25 -11.63 -3.31
C PHE A 95 18.50 -10.80 -2.98
N ASP A 96 19.56 -10.88 -3.78
CA ASP A 96 20.70 -9.97 -3.67
C ASP A 96 20.36 -8.61 -4.31
N ASP A 97 19.43 -7.92 -3.65
CA ASP A 97 18.96 -6.59 -4.01
C ASP A 97 19.08 -5.67 -2.79
N TYR A 98 19.59 -4.46 -3.03
CA TYR A 98 19.82 -3.45 -1.99
C TYR A 98 18.52 -3.12 -1.23
N HIS A 99 17.43 -2.88 -1.94
CA HIS A 99 16.17 -2.46 -1.34
C HIS A 99 15.47 -3.61 -0.61
N VAL A 100 15.56 -4.84 -1.13
CA VAL A 100 15.06 -6.03 -0.41
C VAL A 100 15.77 -6.17 0.93
N MET A 101 17.10 -6.11 0.97
CA MET A 101 17.87 -6.22 2.22
C MET A 101 17.59 -5.07 3.18
N LEU A 102 17.50 -3.83 2.68
CA LEU A 102 17.23 -2.64 3.48
C LEU A 102 15.92 -2.76 4.27
N ARG A 103 14.89 -3.42 3.71
CA ARG A 103 13.60 -3.61 4.37
C ARG A 103 13.67 -4.49 5.61
N PHE A 104 14.43 -5.58 5.53
CA PHE A 104 14.66 -6.46 6.69
C PHE A 104 15.47 -5.74 7.77
N LEU A 105 16.44 -4.91 7.38
CA LEU A 105 17.19 -4.07 8.30
C LEU A 105 16.29 -3.06 8.99
N LYS A 106 15.46 -2.30 8.24
CA LYS A 106 14.50 -1.33 8.79
C LYS A 106 13.54 -1.99 9.79
N ALA A 107 12.93 -3.12 9.41
CA ALA A 107 12.01 -3.87 10.28
C ALA A 107 12.67 -4.42 11.57
N ARG A 108 14.01 -4.48 11.63
CA ARG A 108 14.77 -4.88 12.81
C ARG A 108 15.65 -3.77 13.35
N LYS A 109 15.33 -2.51 13.02
CA LYS A 109 16.01 -1.29 13.50
C LYS A 109 17.52 -1.36 13.28
N TYR A 110 17.92 -1.78 12.08
CA TYR A 110 19.28 -1.97 11.63
C TYR A 110 20.12 -2.95 12.47
N ASN A 111 19.46 -3.82 13.26
CA ASN A 111 20.14 -4.91 13.96
C ASN A 111 20.38 -6.10 13.01
N ILE A 112 21.64 -6.24 12.56
CA ILE A 112 22.07 -7.26 11.60
C ILE A 112 21.69 -8.68 12.02
N GLU A 113 21.96 -9.07 13.27
CA GLU A 113 21.68 -10.44 13.73
C GLU A 113 20.18 -10.76 13.75
N LYS A 114 19.36 -9.82 14.21
CA LYS A 114 17.88 -9.98 14.19
C LYS A 114 17.34 -9.99 12.76
N ALA A 115 17.89 -9.15 11.87
CA ALA A 115 17.53 -9.13 10.46
C ALA A 115 17.92 -10.46 9.79
N LYS A 116 19.08 -11.02 10.11
CA LYS A 116 19.54 -12.32 9.60
C LYS A 116 18.63 -13.47 10.02
N VAL A 117 18.20 -13.50 11.28
CA VAL A 117 17.21 -14.49 11.76
C VAL A 117 15.88 -14.34 11.00
N MET A 118 15.38 -13.12 10.85
CA MET A 118 14.16 -12.86 10.09
C MET A 118 14.30 -13.30 8.62
N TRP A 119 15.42 -13.00 8.00
CA TRP A 119 15.74 -13.39 6.62
C TRP A 119 15.79 -14.91 6.44
N ALA A 120 16.49 -15.63 7.32
CA ALA A 120 16.56 -17.08 7.29
C ALA A 120 15.17 -17.72 7.45
N ASN A 121 14.35 -17.20 8.36
CA ASN A 121 12.96 -17.64 8.56
C ASN A 121 12.12 -17.41 7.31
N MET A 122 12.26 -16.25 6.65
CA MET A 122 11.58 -15.95 5.39
C MET A 122 11.99 -16.94 4.29
N LEU A 123 13.29 -17.23 4.12
CA LEU A 123 13.74 -18.21 3.13
C LEU A 123 13.19 -19.61 3.38
N GLN A 124 13.12 -20.04 4.64
CA GLN A 124 12.51 -21.31 5.00
C GLN A 124 11.00 -21.31 4.73
N TRP A 125 10.31 -20.23 5.09
CA TRP A 125 8.88 -20.07 4.86
C TRP A 125 8.56 -20.15 3.37
N ARG A 126 9.28 -19.41 2.50
CA ARG A 126 9.08 -19.42 1.05
C ARG A 126 9.17 -20.82 0.45
N LYS A 127 10.14 -21.62 0.89
CA LYS A 127 10.29 -23.03 0.49
C LYS A 127 9.10 -23.86 0.94
N SER A 128 8.68 -23.71 2.20
CA SER A 128 7.56 -24.49 2.76
C SER A 128 6.20 -24.13 2.17
N PHE A 129 6.00 -22.85 1.82
CA PHE A 129 4.75 -22.31 1.32
C PHE A 129 4.60 -22.47 -0.20
N GLY A 130 5.73 -22.63 -0.92
CA GLY A 130 5.76 -22.65 -2.38
C GLY A 130 5.66 -21.26 -3.00
N THR A 131 6.20 -20.23 -2.31
CA THR A 131 6.03 -18.84 -2.72
C THR A 131 6.75 -18.51 -4.03
N ASP A 132 7.91 -19.12 -4.28
CA ASP A 132 8.77 -18.72 -5.41
C ASP A 132 8.16 -19.00 -6.80
N THR A 133 7.22 -19.93 -6.88
CA THR A 133 6.49 -20.36 -8.09
C THR A 133 5.01 -19.97 -8.05
N ILE A 134 4.54 -19.26 -7.01
CA ILE A 134 3.10 -18.99 -6.79
C ILE A 134 2.45 -18.16 -7.91
N LEU A 135 3.23 -17.35 -8.62
CA LEU A 135 2.75 -16.57 -9.77
C LEU A 135 2.39 -17.47 -10.96
N GLU A 136 2.98 -18.66 -11.04
CA GLU A 136 2.78 -19.65 -12.11
C GLU A 136 1.81 -20.75 -11.64
N ASP A 137 1.94 -21.20 -10.41
CA ASP A 137 1.24 -22.38 -9.87
C ASP A 137 -0.21 -22.09 -9.46
N LEU A 138 -0.50 -20.88 -8.97
CA LEU A 138 -1.82 -20.55 -8.43
C LEU A 138 -2.71 -19.90 -9.48
N ASP A 139 -3.68 -20.67 -9.98
CA ASP A 139 -4.82 -20.15 -10.74
C ASP A 139 -6.02 -19.93 -9.81
N PHE A 140 -6.25 -18.68 -9.42
CA PHE A 140 -7.34 -18.27 -8.51
C PHE A 140 -8.59 -17.86 -9.29
N LYS A 141 -9.22 -18.84 -9.95
CA LYS A 141 -10.36 -18.66 -10.88
C LYS A 141 -11.59 -18.05 -10.20
N GLU A 142 -11.75 -18.27 -8.91
CA GLU A 142 -12.87 -17.79 -8.12
C GLU A 142 -12.80 -16.29 -7.75
N LEU A 143 -11.76 -15.56 -8.17
CA LEU A 143 -11.56 -14.14 -7.82
C LEU A 143 -12.80 -13.27 -8.04
N ASN A 144 -13.43 -13.39 -9.21
CA ASN A 144 -14.59 -12.57 -9.57
C ASN A 144 -15.77 -12.79 -8.62
N GLU A 145 -15.95 -14.02 -8.13
CA GLU A 145 -17.00 -14.40 -7.19
C GLU A 145 -16.62 -13.98 -5.76
N VAL A 146 -15.37 -14.19 -5.37
CA VAL A 146 -14.81 -13.69 -4.10
C VAL A 146 -15.01 -12.18 -3.97
N GLN A 147 -14.75 -11.40 -5.02
CA GLN A 147 -14.92 -9.94 -5.01
C GLN A 147 -16.37 -9.47 -4.85
N CYS A 148 -17.36 -10.34 -5.09
CA CYS A 148 -18.76 -10.03 -4.78
C CYS A 148 -19.04 -10.02 -3.28
N TYR A 149 -18.32 -10.84 -2.51
CA TYR A 149 -18.50 -11.01 -1.06
C TYR A 149 -17.42 -10.31 -0.24
N TYR A 150 -16.25 -10.09 -0.82
CA TYR A 150 -15.17 -9.32 -0.24
C TYR A 150 -14.58 -8.39 -1.32
N PRO A 151 -15.18 -7.21 -1.57
CA PRO A 151 -14.67 -6.30 -2.58
C PRO A 151 -13.31 -5.74 -2.18
N HIS A 152 -12.27 -6.08 -2.95
CA HIS A 152 -10.92 -5.60 -2.75
C HIS A 152 -10.15 -5.55 -4.08
N GLY A 153 -9.07 -4.79 -4.14
CA GLY A 153 -8.17 -4.76 -5.29
C GLY A 153 -7.29 -3.52 -5.34
N TYR A 154 -6.31 -3.55 -6.24
CA TYR A 154 -5.49 -2.39 -6.57
C TYR A 154 -6.21 -1.48 -7.57
N HIS A 155 -6.09 -0.17 -7.40
CA HIS A 155 -6.64 0.80 -8.32
C HIS A 155 -5.94 2.15 -8.21
N GLY A 156 -5.29 2.57 -9.30
CA GLY A 156 -4.60 3.83 -9.41
C GLY A 156 -3.33 3.93 -8.55
N VAL A 157 -2.82 5.14 -8.45
CA VAL A 157 -1.65 5.48 -7.63
C VAL A 157 -1.94 6.71 -6.77
N ASP A 158 -1.23 6.83 -5.65
CA ASP A 158 -1.21 8.07 -4.89
C ASP A 158 -0.39 9.16 -5.60
N LYS A 159 -0.41 10.39 -5.10
CA LYS A 159 0.30 11.53 -5.72
C LYS A 159 1.81 11.38 -5.73
N ASP A 160 2.35 10.49 -4.92
CA ASP A 160 3.77 10.15 -4.96
C ASP A 160 4.03 8.97 -5.93
N GLY A 161 3.02 8.37 -6.55
CA GLY A 161 3.13 7.26 -7.49
C GLY A 161 3.07 5.86 -6.86
N ARG A 162 2.74 5.72 -5.57
CA ARG A 162 2.60 4.41 -4.92
C ARG A 162 1.28 3.74 -5.32
N PRO A 163 1.25 2.43 -5.55
CA PRO A 163 0.01 1.74 -5.86
C PRO A 163 -1.00 1.87 -4.70
N VAL A 164 -2.26 2.13 -5.03
CA VAL A 164 -3.35 2.22 -4.06
C VAL A 164 -4.07 0.88 -3.99
N TYR A 165 -4.13 0.30 -2.80
CA TYR A 165 -4.85 -0.93 -2.50
C TYR A 165 -6.11 -0.61 -1.69
N ILE A 166 -7.25 -1.18 -2.08
CA ILE A 166 -8.56 -0.84 -1.51
C ILE A 166 -9.25 -2.11 -1.04
N GLU A 167 -9.77 -2.10 0.19
CA GLU A 167 -10.60 -3.18 0.73
C GLU A 167 -11.88 -2.63 1.36
N LYS A 168 -13.02 -3.27 1.09
CA LYS A 168 -14.31 -2.91 1.68
C LYS A 168 -14.71 -3.92 2.76
N LEU A 169 -14.04 -3.83 3.91
CA LEU A 169 -14.20 -4.75 5.04
C LEU A 169 -15.65 -4.81 5.55
N GLY A 170 -16.37 -3.70 5.54
CA GLY A 170 -17.76 -3.66 6.00
C GLY A 170 -18.75 -4.38 5.07
N MET A 171 -18.32 -4.81 3.88
CA MET A 171 -19.12 -5.60 2.94
C MET A 171 -18.79 -7.10 2.98
N ILE A 172 -17.89 -7.54 3.86
CA ILE A 172 -17.49 -8.94 3.94
C ILE A 172 -18.66 -9.83 4.36
N ASP A 173 -19.02 -10.76 3.50
CA ASP A 173 -19.87 -11.91 3.85
C ASP A 173 -18.97 -13.16 4.00
N VAL A 174 -18.64 -13.48 5.25
CA VAL A 174 -17.70 -14.56 5.59
C VAL A 174 -18.26 -15.92 5.20
N ASP A 175 -19.56 -16.12 5.45
CA ASP A 175 -20.19 -17.40 5.18
C ASP A 175 -20.16 -17.65 3.67
N MET A 176 -20.56 -16.67 2.86
CA MET A 176 -20.48 -16.80 1.41
C MET A 176 -19.04 -16.92 0.90
N LEU A 177 -18.09 -16.18 1.48
CA LEU A 177 -16.68 -16.28 1.11
C LEU A 177 -16.14 -17.71 1.32
N LEU A 178 -16.48 -18.34 2.44
CA LEU A 178 -16.08 -19.71 2.76
C LEU A 178 -16.82 -20.78 1.95
N HIS A 179 -17.93 -20.44 1.29
CA HIS A 179 -18.57 -21.32 0.29
C HIS A 179 -17.86 -21.26 -1.07
N VAL A 180 -17.30 -20.10 -1.42
CA VAL A 180 -16.66 -19.86 -2.72
C VAL A 180 -15.20 -20.30 -2.72
N THR A 181 -14.49 -20.10 -1.61
CA THR A 181 -13.08 -20.45 -1.48
C THR A 181 -12.76 -20.97 -0.07
N THR A 182 -11.52 -21.41 0.11
CA THR A 182 -11.02 -21.86 1.43
C THR A 182 -10.07 -20.83 2.01
N LEU A 183 -9.93 -20.84 3.33
CA LEU A 183 -8.95 -19.99 4.02
C LEU A 183 -7.53 -20.16 3.44
N GLU A 184 -7.10 -21.41 3.20
CA GLU A 184 -5.79 -21.72 2.64
C GLU A 184 -5.60 -21.14 1.23
N ARG A 185 -6.59 -21.35 0.34
CA ARG A 185 -6.53 -20.81 -1.03
C ARG A 185 -6.52 -19.29 -1.03
N PHE A 186 -7.32 -18.66 -0.17
CA PHE A 186 -7.39 -17.21 -0.09
C PHE A 186 -6.10 -16.60 0.49
N VAL A 187 -5.46 -17.25 1.47
CA VAL A 187 -4.13 -16.87 1.96
C VAL A 187 -3.08 -17.00 0.85
N LYS A 188 -3.09 -18.09 0.06
CA LYS A 188 -2.22 -18.23 -1.11
C LYS A 188 -2.45 -17.13 -2.14
N TYR A 189 -3.70 -16.75 -2.38
CA TYR A 189 -4.03 -15.62 -3.25
C TYR A 189 -3.48 -14.29 -2.73
N GLN A 190 -3.61 -14.00 -1.43
CA GLN A 190 -3.01 -12.80 -0.82
C GLN A 190 -1.49 -12.77 -0.99
N VAL A 191 -0.82 -13.90 -0.74
CA VAL A 191 0.62 -14.05 -1.00
C VAL A 191 0.97 -13.82 -2.47
N GLN A 192 0.16 -14.33 -3.40
CA GLN A 192 0.34 -14.09 -4.82
C GLN A 192 0.21 -12.60 -5.17
N GLU A 193 -0.72 -11.87 -4.55
CA GLU A 193 -0.86 -10.42 -4.74
C GLU A 193 0.34 -9.63 -4.20
N PHE A 194 0.95 -10.05 -3.09
CA PHE A 194 2.21 -9.48 -2.60
C PHE A 194 3.38 -9.74 -3.57
N GLU A 195 3.51 -10.96 -4.09
CA GLU A 195 4.54 -11.28 -5.08
C GLU A 195 4.35 -10.48 -6.38
N LYS A 196 3.11 -10.29 -6.85
CA LYS A 196 2.80 -9.39 -7.98
C LYS A 196 3.18 -7.94 -7.66
N SER A 197 2.96 -7.49 -6.43
CA SER A 197 3.34 -6.13 -6.03
C SER A 197 4.86 -5.93 -6.10
N LEU A 198 5.65 -6.86 -5.55
CA LEU A 198 7.11 -6.80 -5.61
C LEU A 198 7.67 -6.94 -7.03
N ALA A 199 7.16 -7.89 -7.81
CA ALA A 199 7.73 -8.21 -9.12
C ALA A 199 7.23 -7.31 -10.25
N ILE A 200 6.03 -6.71 -10.12
CA ILE A 200 5.35 -6.03 -11.22
C ILE A 200 4.93 -4.62 -10.82
N ARG A 201 4.14 -4.44 -9.75
CA ARG A 201 3.54 -3.14 -9.44
C ARG A 201 4.57 -2.11 -9.01
N PHE A 202 5.46 -2.47 -8.08
CA PHE A 202 6.49 -1.58 -7.57
C PHE A 202 7.51 -1.17 -8.65
N PRO A 203 8.05 -2.08 -9.50
CA PRO A 203 8.86 -1.69 -10.64
C PRO A 203 8.12 -0.77 -11.64
N ALA A 204 6.85 -1.06 -11.95
CA ALA A 204 6.07 -0.25 -12.88
C ALA A 204 5.76 1.14 -12.34
N CYS A 205 5.38 1.23 -11.07
CA CYS A 205 5.23 2.50 -10.38
C CYS A 205 6.55 3.26 -10.28
N SER A 206 7.67 2.57 -10.04
CA SER A 206 8.99 3.21 -9.97
C SER A 206 9.38 3.84 -11.30
N ALA A 207 9.16 3.11 -12.40
CA ALA A 207 9.42 3.59 -13.75
C ALA A 207 8.51 4.77 -14.11
N ALA A 208 7.22 4.71 -13.77
CA ALA A 208 6.26 5.77 -14.07
C ALA A 208 6.51 7.05 -13.25
N ALA A 209 6.87 6.91 -11.98
CA ALA A 209 7.13 8.04 -11.07
C ALA A 209 8.57 8.57 -11.14
N ASN A 210 9.45 7.91 -11.90
CA ASN A 210 10.88 8.20 -11.97
C ASN A 210 11.55 8.30 -10.59
N ARG A 211 11.19 7.38 -9.69
CA ARG A 211 11.73 7.27 -8.33
C ARG A 211 11.54 5.85 -7.79
N HIS A 212 12.28 5.46 -6.76
CA HIS A 212 12.08 4.15 -6.15
C HIS A 212 10.73 4.08 -5.42
N ILE A 213 9.91 3.08 -5.79
CA ILE A 213 8.64 2.72 -5.16
C ILE A 213 8.76 1.29 -4.69
N ASP A 214 8.59 1.08 -3.39
CA ASP A 214 8.53 -0.24 -2.78
C ASP A 214 7.33 -0.42 -1.86
N SER A 215 6.53 0.61 -1.64
CA SER A 215 5.45 0.60 -0.66
C SER A 215 4.11 1.03 -1.27
N SER A 216 3.01 0.64 -0.63
CA SER A 216 1.64 0.94 -1.08
C SER A 216 0.91 1.90 -0.13
N THR A 217 -0.09 2.57 -0.69
CA THR A 217 -1.10 3.31 0.08
C THR A 217 -2.36 2.44 0.18
N THR A 218 -2.81 2.13 1.39
CA THR A 218 -3.97 1.26 1.62
C THR A 218 -5.19 2.04 2.07
N ILE A 219 -6.38 1.69 1.57
CA ILE A 219 -7.66 2.23 2.01
C ILE A 219 -8.54 1.08 2.49
N LEU A 220 -8.94 1.12 3.76
CA LEU A 220 -9.88 0.18 4.37
C LEU A 220 -11.21 0.90 4.62
N ASP A 221 -12.23 0.51 3.86
CA ASP A 221 -13.60 0.97 4.06
C ASP A 221 -14.33 0.07 5.06
N VAL A 222 -14.55 0.59 6.27
CA VAL A 222 -15.19 -0.14 7.37
C VAL A 222 -16.69 0.19 7.49
N LYS A 223 -17.30 0.80 6.47
CA LYS A 223 -18.74 1.09 6.47
C LYS A 223 -19.56 -0.20 6.54
N GLY A 224 -20.29 -0.38 7.64
CA GLY A 224 -21.10 -1.58 7.88
C GLY A 224 -20.38 -2.67 8.67
N LEU A 225 -19.10 -2.48 9.00
CA LEU A 225 -18.36 -3.43 9.82
C LEU A 225 -18.89 -3.40 11.27
N GLY A 226 -19.37 -4.55 11.74
CA GLY A 226 -19.86 -4.73 13.11
C GLY A 226 -18.95 -5.64 13.94
N LEU A 227 -19.10 -5.63 15.27
CA LEU A 227 -18.37 -6.54 16.16
C LEU A 227 -18.66 -8.02 15.84
N MET A 228 -19.89 -8.32 15.41
CA MET A 228 -20.29 -9.68 15.04
C MET A 228 -19.63 -10.17 13.75
N SER A 229 -19.06 -9.28 12.95
CA SER A 229 -18.29 -9.62 11.74
C SER A 229 -16.90 -10.18 12.08
N LEU A 230 -16.39 -9.97 13.30
CA LEU A 230 -15.10 -10.50 13.77
C LEU A 230 -15.25 -11.91 14.35
N THR A 231 -15.77 -12.83 13.53
CA THR A 231 -15.91 -14.24 13.92
C THR A 231 -14.54 -14.90 14.11
N GLY A 232 -14.51 -16.07 14.75
CA GLY A 232 -13.27 -16.85 14.95
C GLY A 232 -12.46 -17.06 13.66
N PRO A 233 -13.08 -17.58 12.57
CA PRO A 233 -12.40 -17.76 11.28
C PRO A 233 -11.86 -16.46 10.67
N VAL A 234 -12.58 -15.34 10.78
CA VAL A 234 -12.10 -14.03 10.30
C VAL A 234 -10.88 -13.57 11.09
N MET A 235 -10.94 -13.69 12.41
CA MET A 235 -9.80 -13.31 13.26
C MET A 235 -8.59 -14.21 13.02
N GLU A 236 -8.79 -15.49 12.72
CA GLU A 236 -7.72 -16.41 12.32
C GLU A 236 -7.12 -16.02 10.97
N PHE A 237 -7.95 -15.68 9.98
CA PHE A 237 -7.49 -15.16 8.70
C PHE A 237 -6.65 -13.88 8.86
N ILE A 238 -7.17 -12.88 9.57
CA ILE A 238 -6.49 -11.60 9.81
C ILE A 238 -5.13 -11.84 10.47
N ARG A 239 -5.08 -12.68 11.53
CA ARG A 239 -3.81 -13.01 12.20
C ARG A 239 -2.84 -13.73 11.28
N THR A 240 -3.33 -14.63 10.42
CA THR A 240 -2.50 -15.40 9.49
C THR A 240 -1.87 -14.48 8.45
N VAL A 241 -2.67 -13.62 7.80
CA VAL A 241 -2.17 -12.65 6.82
C VAL A 241 -1.22 -11.65 7.48
N GLN A 242 -1.61 -11.04 8.62
CA GLN A 242 -0.72 -10.11 9.33
C GLN A 242 0.61 -10.75 9.74
N LYS A 243 0.60 -12.02 10.14
CA LYS A 243 1.84 -12.75 10.47
C LYS A 243 2.70 -12.93 9.22
N ILE A 244 2.10 -13.34 8.11
CA ILE A 244 2.83 -13.51 6.84
C ILE A 244 3.44 -12.17 6.40
N ASP A 245 2.69 -11.09 6.47
CA ASP A 245 3.11 -9.76 6.05
C ASP A 245 4.29 -9.26 6.90
N ASN A 246 4.15 -9.34 8.23
CA ASN A 246 5.18 -8.87 9.16
C ASN A 246 6.46 -9.71 9.13
N ASP A 247 6.35 -11.02 8.91
CA ASP A 247 7.50 -11.93 8.93
C ASP A 247 8.22 -11.99 7.56
N ASN A 248 7.50 -11.79 6.44
CA ASN A 248 8.01 -12.08 5.10
C ASN A 248 7.98 -10.89 4.12
N TYR A 249 7.13 -9.88 4.36
CA TYR A 249 6.97 -8.70 3.50
C TYR A 249 7.15 -7.36 4.26
N PRO A 250 8.24 -7.21 5.04
CA PRO A 250 8.45 -6.03 5.86
C PRO A 250 8.50 -4.74 5.04
N GLU A 251 8.10 -3.64 5.67
CA GLU A 251 8.20 -2.28 5.10
C GLU A 251 7.50 -2.07 3.75
N THR A 252 6.42 -2.81 3.48
CA THR A 252 5.58 -2.66 2.28
C THR A 252 4.43 -1.68 2.43
N LEU A 253 4.08 -1.28 3.65
CA LEU A 253 3.06 -0.27 3.91
C LEU A 253 3.69 1.12 4.02
N CYS A 254 3.24 2.07 3.19
CA CYS A 254 3.57 3.49 3.35
C CYS A 254 2.61 4.17 4.31
N ARG A 255 1.31 4.05 4.04
CA ARG A 255 0.23 4.62 4.83
C ARG A 255 -1.06 3.85 4.64
N MET A 256 -1.93 3.92 5.63
CA MET A 256 -3.25 3.30 5.58
C MET A 256 -4.32 4.27 6.04
N PHE A 257 -5.38 4.42 5.25
CA PHE A 257 -6.58 5.16 5.61
C PHE A 257 -7.69 4.19 5.99
N ILE A 258 -8.18 4.28 7.22
CA ILE A 258 -9.41 3.59 7.63
C ILE A 258 -10.54 4.60 7.55
N ILE A 259 -11.46 4.41 6.60
CA ILE A 259 -12.52 5.38 6.28
C ILE A 259 -13.89 4.87 6.71
N ASN A 260 -14.87 5.76 6.79
CA ASN A 260 -16.21 5.44 7.32
C ASN A 260 -16.15 4.86 8.75
N ALA A 261 -15.14 5.21 9.53
CA ALA A 261 -14.98 4.78 10.92
C ALA A 261 -15.99 5.51 11.82
N GLY A 262 -17.21 4.98 11.89
CA GLY A 262 -18.26 5.50 12.76
C GLY A 262 -17.95 5.31 14.26
N PRO A 263 -18.76 5.88 15.17
CA PRO A 263 -18.51 5.81 16.62
C PRO A 263 -18.30 4.38 17.17
N GLY A 264 -19.00 3.39 16.60
CA GLY A 264 -18.86 1.98 16.98
C GLY A 264 -17.53 1.32 16.57
N PHE A 265 -16.82 1.86 15.57
CA PHE A 265 -15.54 1.32 15.11
C PHE A 265 -14.45 1.40 16.17
N ARG A 266 -14.56 2.33 17.12
CA ARG A 266 -13.59 2.48 18.22
C ARG A 266 -13.39 1.19 19.02
N LEU A 267 -14.46 0.40 19.22
CA LEU A 267 -14.37 -0.89 19.92
C LEU A 267 -13.59 -1.92 19.10
N ILE A 268 -13.90 -2.04 17.82
CA ILE A 268 -13.17 -2.91 16.87
C ILE A 268 -11.70 -2.52 16.83
N TRP A 269 -11.41 -1.23 16.69
CA TRP A 269 -10.04 -0.72 16.63
C TRP A 269 -9.24 -1.06 17.89
N ASN A 270 -9.84 -0.96 19.08
CA ASN A 270 -9.18 -1.35 20.33
C ASN A 270 -8.88 -2.85 20.41
N MET A 271 -9.66 -3.71 19.74
CA MET A 271 -9.41 -5.16 19.67
C MET A 271 -8.33 -5.53 18.65
N VAL A 272 -8.28 -4.83 17.52
CA VAL A 272 -7.36 -5.13 16.41
C VAL A 272 -6.00 -4.47 16.59
N LYS A 273 -5.95 -3.23 17.10
CA LYS A 273 -4.71 -2.45 17.27
C LYS A 273 -3.59 -3.19 18.03
N PRO A 274 -3.85 -3.97 19.11
CA PRO A 274 -2.80 -4.73 19.79
C PRO A 274 -2.13 -5.82 18.95
N LEU A 275 -2.74 -6.22 17.83
CA LEU A 275 -2.18 -7.19 16.88
C LEU A 275 -1.18 -6.54 15.91
N LEU A 276 -1.19 -5.21 15.82
CA LEU A 276 -0.32 -4.43 14.94
C LEU A 276 0.97 -4.07 15.66
N ASP A 277 2.08 -4.15 14.95
CA ASP A 277 3.34 -3.61 15.46
C ASP A 277 3.28 -2.06 15.54
N PRO A 278 4.10 -1.42 16.38
CA PRO A 278 4.05 0.03 16.58
C PRO A 278 4.32 0.86 15.31
N GLU A 279 5.14 0.36 14.38
CA GLU A 279 5.50 1.07 13.16
C GLU A 279 4.34 1.07 12.16
N THR A 280 3.70 -0.08 11.98
CA THR A 280 2.43 -0.19 11.24
C THR A 280 1.34 0.69 11.87
N SER A 281 1.17 0.66 13.20
CA SER A 281 0.16 1.50 13.87
C SER A 281 0.41 3.00 13.67
N ALA A 282 1.66 3.44 13.50
CA ALA A 282 1.98 4.86 13.26
C ALA A 282 1.62 5.31 11.83
N LYS A 283 1.53 4.38 10.88
CA LYS A 283 1.18 4.61 9.47
C LYS A 283 -0.34 4.67 9.22
N ILE A 284 -1.15 4.34 10.24
CA ILE A 284 -2.62 4.24 10.13
C ILE A 284 -3.31 5.53 10.55
N GLN A 285 -4.20 6.01 9.67
CA GLN A 285 -5.05 7.17 9.89
C GLN A 285 -6.52 6.73 9.90
N VAL A 286 -7.15 6.78 11.07
CA VAL A 286 -8.59 6.51 11.21
C VAL A 286 -9.36 7.80 10.94
N LEU A 287 -10.11 7.82 9.84
CA LEU A 287 -10.83 8.98 9.33
C LEU A 287 -12.33 8.84 9.57
N ASP A 288 -12.95 9.96 9.98
CA ASP A 288 -14.39 10.06 10.16
C ASP A 288 -15.13 10.26 8.82
N SER A 289 -16.40 10.67 8.89
CA SER A 289 -17.26 10.89 7.72
C SER A 289 -16.74 11.88 6.66
N LYS A 290 -15.74 12.72 6.95
CA LYS A 290 -15.16 13.69 6.00
C LYS A 290 -13.83 13.22 5.40
N TYR A 291 -13.64 11.91 5.31
CA TYR A 291 -12.41 11.29 4.80
C TYR A 291 -12.04 11.69 3.37
N GLN A 292 -13.01 12.08 2.52
CA GLN A 292 -12.78 12.36 1.10
C GLN A 292 -11.74 13.46 0.90
N VAL A 293 -11.77 14.51 1.73
CA VAL A 293 -10.77 15.59 1.68
C VAL A 293 -9.37 15.06 1.92
N LYS A 294 -9.21 14.15 2.90
CA LYS A 294 -7.92 13.52 3.22
C LYS A 294 -7.45 12.53 2.16
N LEU A 295 -8.37 11.80 1.53
CA LEU A 295 -8.03 10.96 0.39
C LEU A 295 -7.55 11.81 -0.80
N LEU A 296 -8.26 12.89 -1.12
CA LEU A 296 -7.91 13.80 -2.22
C LEU A 296 -6.64 14.64 -1.96
N GLU A 297 -6.26 14.83 -0.69
CA GLU A 297 -4.94 15.37 -0.36
C GLU A 297 -3.83 14.41 -0.82
N ALA A 298 -4.03 13.09 -0.67
CA ALA A 298 -3.03 12.06 -0.95
C ALA A 298 -3.10 11.42 -2.34
N ILE A 299 -4.27 11.39 -2.98
CA ILE A 299 -4.55 10.66 -4.23
C ILE A 299 -5.27 11.63 -5.18
N ASP A 300 -4.85 11.67 -6.44
CA ASP A 300 -5.52 12.52 -7.44
C ASP A 300 -6.95 12.05 -7.71
N GLU A 301 -7.85 12.99 -8.00
CA GLU A 301 -9.27 12.71 -8.23
C GLU A 301 -9.51 11.71 -9.37
N SER A 302 -8.65 11.71 -10.40
CA SER A 302 -8.71 10.76 -11.53
C SER A 302 -8.17 9.36 -11.22
N GLU A 303 -7.40 9.23 -10.13
CA GLU A 303 -6.84 7.97 -9.64
C GLU A 303 -7.68 7.36 -8.51
N LEU A 304 -8.63 8.11 -7.95
CA LEU A 304 -9.51 7.66 -6.89
C LEU A 304 -10.89 7.22 -7.44
N PRO A 305 -11.44 6.07 -7.00
CA PRO A 305 -12.78 5.65 -7.37
C PRO A 305 -13.87 6.66 -6.96
N ASN A 306 -14.92 6.78 -7.77
CA ASN A 306 -16.03 7.70 -7.50
C ASN A 306 -16.74 7.45 -6.16
N PHE A 307 -16.88 6.18 -5.76
CA PHE A 307 -17.50 5.80 -4.49
C PHE A 307 -16.66 6.17 -3.26
N LEU A 308 -15.39 6.58 -3.46
CA LEU A 308 -14.50 7.14 -2.44
C LEU A 308 -14.36 8.66 -2.53
N GLY A 309 -15.09 9.32 -3.43
CA GLY A 309 -15.04 10.77 -3.64
C GLY A 309 -14.10 11.22 -4.77
N GLY A 310 -13.60 10.31 -5.60
CA GLY A 310 -12.89 10.65 -6.83
C GLY A 310 -13.80 10.72 -8.07
N SER A 311 -13.20 10.58 -9.24
CA SER A 311 -13.89 10.65 -10.55
C SER A 311 -13.74 9.39 -11.40
N CYS A 312 -12.91 8.41 -10.98
CA CYS A 312 -12.70 7.19 -11.75
C CYS A 312 -13.87 6.21 -11.59
N THR A 313 -14.31 5.59 -12.69
CA THR A 313 -15.41 4.60 -12.68
C THR A 313 -15.03 3.25 -13.28
N CYS A 314 -14.09 3.20 -14.23
CA CYS A 314 -13.70 1.97 -14.97
C CYS A 314 -14.90 1.15 -15.45
N GLU A 315 -15.89 1.81 -16.05
CA GLU A 315 -17.14 1.17 -16.48
C GLU A 315 -16.91 0.04 -17.47
N ILE A 316 -15.92 0.17 -18.36
CA ILE A 316 -15.59 -0.81 -19.39
C ILE A 316 -15.05 -2.11 -18.77
N GLU A 317 -14.29 -1.99 -17.69
CA GLU A 317 -13.65 -3.10 -16.98
C GLU A 317 -14.51 -3.69 -15.85
N GLY A 318 -15.76 -3.23 -15.71
CA GLY A 318 -16.68 -3.72 -14.68
C GLY A 318 -16.49 -3.09 -13.29
N GLY A 319 -15.83 -1.93 -13.22
CA GLY A 319 -15.65 -1.11 -12.02
C GLY A 319 -14.21 -1.03 -11.52
N CYS A 320 -13.91 0.00 -10.72
CA CYS A 320 -12.56 0.29 -10.24
C CYS A 320 -11.85 -0.89 -9.55
N LEU A 321 -12.55 -1.65 -8.69
CA LEU A 321 -11.97 -2.80 -7.98
C LEU A 321 -11.69 -4.02 -8.87
N LYS A 322 -12.30 -4.09 -10.06
CA LYS A 322 -12.09 -5.16 -11.04
C LYS A 322 -11.09 -4.78 -12.12
N SER A 323 -10.96 -3.49 -12.37
CA SER A 323 -10.08 -2.96 -13.43
C SER A 323 -8.59 -3.27 -13.22
N ASP A 324 -8.14 -3.35 -11.96
CA ASP A 324 -6.70 -3.42 -11.63
C ASP A 324 -5.91 -2.31 -12.36
N LYS A 325 -6.52 -1.11 -12.47
CA LYS A 325 -5.96 0.07 -13.15
C LYS A 325 -4.66 0.50 -12.46
N GLY A 326 -3.61 0.72 -13.24
CA GLY A 326 -2.37 1.34 -12.76
C GLY A 326 -1.22 1.23 -13.78
N PRO A 327 -0.03 1.77 -13.47
CA PRO A 327 1.14 1.70 -14.34
C PRO A 327 1.53 0.26 -14.75
N TRP A 328 1.23 -0.73 -13.91
CA TRP A 328 1.49 -2.15 -14.19
C TRP A 328 0.63 -2.75 -15.31
N LYS A 329 -0.35 -2.02 -15.86
CA LYS A 329 -1.08 -2.42 -17.07
C LYS A 329 -0.46 -1.88 -18.36
N ASP A 330 0.50 -0.95 -18.28
CA ASP A 330 1.16 -0.39 -19.45
C ASP A 330 2.17 -1.40 -20.03
N GLN A 331 1.83 -1.95 -21.20
CA GLN A 331 2.65 -2.92 -21.92
C GLN A 331 4.03 -2.39 -22.32
N ASN A 332 4.16 -1.08 -22.53
CA ASN A 332 5.46 -0.48 -22.86
C ASN A 332 6.36 -0.44 -21.62
N LEU A 333 5.81 -0.08 -20.46
CA LEU A 333 6.55 -0.11 -19.19
C LEU A 333 6.96 -1.54 -18.83
N LEU A 334 6.06 -2.52 -18.96
CA LEU A 334 6.37 -3.92 -18.67
C LEU A 334 7.50 -4.48 -19.55
N LYS A 335 7.56 -4.10 -20.83
CA LYS A 335 8.67 -4.48 -21.72
C LYS A 335 10.01 -3.89 -21.27
N VAL A 336 10.02 -2.64 -20.84
CA VAL A 336 11.23 -1.97 -20.33
C VAL A 336 11.71 -2.65 -19.05
N ILE A 337 10.79 -2.96 -18.13
CA ILE A 337 11.09 -3.63 -16.86
C ILE A 337 11.65 -5.04 -17.11
N ASN A 338 10.99 -5.85 -17.93
CA ASN A 338 11.49 -7.18 -18.26
C ASN A 338 12.84 -7.13 -18.99
N GLY A 339 13.06 -6.10 -19.83
CA GLY A 339 14.34 -5.86 -20.48
C GLY A 339 15.46 -5.42 -19.52
N SER A 340 15.16 -4.69 -18.44
CA SER A 340 16.14 -4.28 -17.43
C SER A 340 16.47 -5.42 -16.45
N PHE A 341 15.49 -6.28 -16.12
CA PHE A 341 15.72 -7.52 -15.36
C PHE A 341 16.67 -8.47 -16.09
N LEU A 342 16.50 -8.65 -17.41
CA LEU A 342 17.42 -9.46 -18.23
C LEU A 342 18.84 -8.88 -18.27
N LYS A 343 18.98 -7.53 -18.30
CA LYS A 343 20.29 -6.87 -18.25
C LYS A 343 20.99 -7.03 -16.90
N HIS A 344 20.25 -6.96 -15.79
CA HIS A 344 20.82 -7.21 -14.46
C HIS A 344 21.26 -8.66 -14.31
N ALA A 345 20.45 -9.63 -14.76
CA ALA A 345 20.82 -11.05 -14.74
C ALA A 345 22.06 -11.36 -15.58
N LEU A 346 22.23 -10.67 -16.73
CA LEU A 346 23.44 -10.80 -17.55
C LEU A 346 24.66 -10.11 -16.91
N SER A 347 24.46 -8.96 -16.24
CA SER A 347 25.54 -8.22 -15.56
C SER A 347 26.08 -8.98 -14.34
N THR A 348 25.24 -9.63 -13.54
CA THR A 348 25.70 -10.51 -12.45
C THR A 348 26.38 -11.77 -12.98
N CYS A 349 25.93 -12.31 -14.12
CA CYS A 349 26.63 -13.41 -14.79
C CYS A 349 28.02 -13.01 -15.29
N LEU A 350 28.18 -11.78 -15.80
CA LEU A 350 29.47 -11.20 -16.20
C LEU A 350 30.40 -10.92 -15.02
N CYS A 351 29.89 -10.44 -13.88
CA CYS A 351 30.69 -10.29 -12.66
C CYS A 351 31.16 -11.64 -12.09
N ILE A 352 30.32 -12.68 -12.14
CA ILE A 352 30.72 -14.04 -11.73
C ILE A 352 31.77 -14.59 -12.70
N LEU A 353 31.62 -14.36 -14.02
CA LEU A 353 32.65 -14.76 -15.00
C LEU A 353 33.99 -14.04 -14.73
N HIS A 354 33.97 -12.73 -14.47
CA HIS A 354 35.19 -11.96 -14.18
C HIS A 354 35.91 -12.45 -12.91
N LEU A 355 35.16 -12.76 -11.85
CA LEU A 355 35.72 -13.29 -10.60
C LEU A 355 36.26 -14.73 -10.77
N THR A 356 35.63 -15.56 -11.62
CA THR A 356 36.14 -16.92 -11.93
C THR A 356 37.36 -16.91 -12.85
N VAL A 357 37.53 -15.91 -13.71
CA VAL A 357 38.71 -15.80 -14.59
C VAL A 357 39.92 -15.29 -13.81
N GLU A 358 39.74 -14.37 -12.86
CA GLU A 358 40.83 -13.88 -12.01
C GLU A 358 41.32 -14.91 -10.97
N THR A 359 40.44 -15.80 -10.50
CA THR A 359 40.82 -16.93 -9.61
C THR A 359 41.45 -18.12 -10.34
N PHE A 360 41.38 -18.17 -11.67
CA PHE A 360 42.04 -19.20 -12.49
C PHE A 360 43.37 -18.73 -13.12
N LEU A 361 43.70 -17.44 -12.99
CA LEU A 361 44.91 -16.81 -13.54
C LEU A 361 45.91 -16.33 -12.46
N MET A 362 45.67 -16.65 -11.19
CA MET A 362 46.66 -16.65 -10.10
C MET A 362 46.88 -18.07 -9.62
#